data_AF-A0A3B3XNE7-F1
#
_entry.id   AF-A0A3B3XNE7-F1
#
_cell.length_a   1.000
_cell.length_b   1.000
_cell.length_c   1.000
_cell.angle_alpha   90.00
_cell.angle_beta   90.00
_cell.angle_gamma   90.00
#
_symmetry.space_group_name_H-M   'P 1'
#
loop_
_entity.id
_entity.type
_entity.pdbx_description
1 polymer ?
#
loop_
_entity_poly.entity_id
_entity_poly.type
_entity_poly.pdbx_seq_one_letter_code
_entity_poly.pdbx_strand_id
1 'polypeptide(L)'
;MTWPAAQSFCRQNFMDLVTVSSMEDVTLLTSMVDLDAMVYDSSDFKHRAWIGLSEDLNSWRWSITDPNFYRDGEAAFRNWAENEPNNYLGAESCVGMWNNGFWNDNHCQMLAKAICHDVREQNVSLIFINQTMSWPAAQSHCRKHHTDLASVRTVSENEQIKGLVQSAGELQAWIGLYRLSWVWVDGSNSSFRHWRASEPNGSEENCAAAVPADGGRWEDWPCSWKMPFFCNAVPGSKRLVKVKLVKSSSLDLRDPAVLADLLQQFEQKLKKDSRVEGDVQLRWIGQSDGRIFHQDE
;
A
#
# COMPACT_ATOMS: atom_id res chain seq x y z
N MET A 1 11.29 -20.61 2.97
CA MET A 1 9.83 -20.57 2.73
C MET A 1 9.51 -19.53 1.67
N THR A 2 8.39 -19.66 0.95
CA THR A 2 7.88 -18.55 0.11
C THR A 2 7.52 -17.36 1.01
N TRP A 3 7.50 -16.14 0.48
CA TRP A 3 7.19 -14.96 1.30
C TRP A 3 5.82 -15.07 1.99
N PRO A 4 4.71 -15.48 1.32
CA PRO A 4 3.42 -15.64 1.99
C PRO A 4 3.42 -16.74 3.06
N ALA A 5 4.18 -17.83 2.83
CA ALA A 5 4.31 -18.90 3.80
C ALA A 5 5.15 -18.46 5.02
N ALA A 6 6.21 -17.69 4.81
CA ALA A 6 7.02 -17.09 5.86
C ALA A 6 6.19 -16.12 6.71
N GLN A 7 5.39 -15.26 6.07
CA GLN A 7 4.45 -14.37 6.75
C GLN A 7 3.46 -15.15 7.62
N SER A 8 2.83 -16.18 7.04
CA SER A 8 1.90 -17.05 7.78
C SER A 8 2.58 -17.71 8.98
N PHE A 9 3.80 -18.21 8.81
CA PHE A 9 4.59 -18.79 9.90
C PHE A 9 4.89 -17.75 10.99
N CYS A 10 5.33 -16.55 10.62
CA CYS A 10 5.60 -15.49 11.59
C CYS A 10 4.34 -15.03 12.31
N ARG A 11 3.19 -14.94 11.64
CA ARG A 11 1.90 -14.60 12.29
C ARG A 11 1.41 -15.67 13.25
N GLN A 12 1.74 -16.94 12.98
CA GLN A 12 1.37 -18.06 13.85
C GLN A 12 2.27 -18.16 15.09
N ASN A 13 3.55 -17.83 14.96
CA ASN A 13 4.56 -18.09 16.02
C ASN A 13 5.12 -16.80 16.67
N PHE A 14 4.97 -15.65 16.02
CA PHE A 14 5.56 -14.35 16.37
C PHE A 14 4.55 -13.21 16.10
N MET A 15 5.01 -11.98 15.84
CA MET A 15 4.10 -10.90 15.45
C MET A 15 3.69 -11.01 13.97
N ASP A 16 4.69 -10.94 13.10
CA ASP A 16 4.61 -10.96 11.64
C ASP A 16 6.06 -11.03 11.12
N LEU A 17 6.27 -10.97 9.80
CA LEU A 17 7.60 -10.67 9.24
C LEU A 17 8.14 -9.34 9.79
N VAL A 18 9.47 -9.19 9.79
CA VAL A 18 10.10 -8.01 10.38
C VAL A 18 9.83 -6.72 9.61
N THR A 19 9.45 -5.66 10.32
CA THR A 19 9.46 -4.28 9.81
C THR A 19 10.84 -3.69 10.06
N VAL A 20 11.45 -3.10 9.05
CA VAL A 20 12.77 -2.45 9.15
C VAL A 20 12.59 -0.95 8.96
N SER A 21 12.74 -0.18 10.03
CA SER A 21 12.40 1.25 10.06
C SER A 21 13.61 2.17 10.24
N SER A 22 14.78 1.60 10.49
CA SER A 22 15.99 2.33 10.85
C SER A 22 17.26 1.55 10.51
N MET A 23 18.43 2.20 10.59
CA MET A 23 19.72 1.50 10.45
C MET A 23 20.06 0.64 11.66
N GLU A 24 19.49 0.95 12.83
CA GLU A 24 19.57 0.12 14.03
C GLU A 24 18.92 -1.24 13.78
N ASP A 25 17.73 -1.26 13.15
CA ASP A 25 17.06 -2.50 12.75
C ASP A 25 17.92 -3.30 11.75
N VAL A 26 18.50 -2.63 10.75
CA VAL A 26 19.40 -3.27 9.78
C VAL A 26 20.60 -3.91 10.47
N THR A 27 21.24 -3.18 11.39
CA THR A 27 22.43 -3.65 12.14
C THR A 27 22.08 -4.83 13.03
N LEU A 28 20.91 -4.79 13.67
CA LEU A 28 20.41 -5.88 14.48
C LEU A 28 20.23 -7.14 13.65
N LEU A 29 19.51 -7.05 12.52
CA LEU A 29 19.24 -8.18 11.64
C LEU A 29 20.51 -8.80 11.06
N THR A 30 21.48 -7.98 10.64
CA THR A 30 22.74 -8.50 10.11
C THR A 30 23.60 -9.18 11.18
N SER A 31 23.59 -8.66 12.42
CA SER A 31 24.35 -9.26 13.53
C SER A 31 23.79 -10.61 14.03
N MET A 32 22.51 -10.89 13.77
CA MET A 32 21.84 -12.13 14.19
C MET A 32 22.15 -13.33 13.28
N VAL A 33 22.66 -13.09 12.07
CA VAL A 33 22.79 -14.12 11.04
C VAL A 33 24.18 -14.74 11.05
N ASP A 34 24.21 -16.07 11.21
CA ASP A 34 25.34 -16.88 10.80
C ASP A 34 25.19 -17.23 9.32
N LEU A 35 26.00 -16.58 8.47
CA LEU A 35 25.94 -16.72 7.01
C LEU A 35 26.23 -18.17 6.56
N ASP A 36 27.10 -18.88 7.28
CA ASP A 36 27.50 -20.25 6.94
C ASP A 36 26.42 -21.28 7.31
N ALA A 37 25.52 -20.91 8.24
CA ALA A 37 24.39 -21.74 8.66
C ALA A 37 23.10 -21.50 7.86
N MET A 38 23.07 -20.52 6.95
CA MET A 38 21.87 -20.23 6.15
C MET A 38 21.59 -21.35 5.15
N VAL A 39 20.33 -21.81 5.11
CA VAL A 39 19.85 -22.84 4.17
C VAL A 39 19.00 -22.21 3.08
N TYR A 40 19.34 -22.47 1.82
CA TYR A 40 18.66 -21.94 0.65
C TYR A 40 18.69 -22.96 -0.50
N ASP A 41 17.66 -22.93 -1.35
CA ASP A 41 17.47 -23.93 -2.42
C ASP A 41 18.30 -23.63 -3.69
N SER A 42 18.81 -22.40 -3.86
CA SER A 42 19.73 -22.01 -4.96
C SER A 42 20.81 -21.04 -4.47
N SER A 43 21.99 -21.11 -5.09
CA SER A 43 23.08 -20.15 -4.89
C SER A 43 22.75 -18.73 -5.35
N ASP A 44 21.80 -18.56 -6.27
CA ASP A 44 21.44 -17.26 -6.85
C ASP A 44 20.90 -16.29 -5.79
N PHE A 45 20.31 -16.84 -4.72
CA PHE A 45 19.82 -16.10 -3.56
C PHE A 45 20.50 -16.54 -2.26
N LYS A 46 21.77 -16.94 -2.35
CA LYS A 46 22.61 -17.15 -1.18
C LYS A 46 22.65 -15.88 -0.31
N HIS A 47 22.49 -16.07 1.00
CA HIS A 47 22.47 -14.99 2.00
C HIS A 47 21.32 -13.97 1.84
N ARG A 48 20.18 -14.36 1.26
CA ARG A 48 18.96 -13.54 1.27
C ARG A 48 18.01 -14.03 2.36
N ALA A 49 17.28 -13.11 2.97
CA ALA A 49 16.21 -13.46 3.89
C ALA A 49 15.02 -12.51 3.74
N TRP A 50 13.80 -13.06 3.67
CA TRP A 50 12.59 -12.25 3.56
C TRP A 50 12.41 -11.33 4.76
N ILE A 51 12.00 -10.09 4.45
CA ILE A 51 11.52 -9.10 5.41
C ILE A 51 10.05 -8.78 5.13
N GLY A 52 9.40 -8.04 6.02
CA GLY A 52 7.97 -7.73 5.95
C GLY A 52 7.62 -6.60 4.99
N LEU A 53 8.41 -6.35 3.95
CA LEU A 53 8.11 -5.34 2.93
C LEU A 53 7.69 -6.05 1.64
N SER A 54 6.55 -5.65 1.08
CA SER A 54 6.02 -6.19 -0.18
C SER A 54 5.28 -5.12 -0.97
N GLU A 55 5.10 -5.33 -2.27
CA GLU A 55 4.22 -4.50 -3.07
C GLU A 55 2.75 -4.91 -2.92
N ASP A 56 1.86 -3.90 -2.87
CA ASP A 56 0.42 -4.11 -3.03
C ASP A 56 -0.03 -3.49 -4.35
N LEU A 57 0.05 -4.29 -5.42
CA LEU A 57 -0.29 -3.90 -6.80
C LEU A 57 -1.77 -3.52 -6.98
N ASN A 58 -2.64 -3.91 -6.03
CA ASN A 58 -4.08 -3.65 -6.12
C ASN A 58 -4.52 -2.46 -5.24
N SER A 59 -3.60 -1.81 -4.52
CA SER A 59 -3.89 -0.73 -3.55
C SER A 59 -4.19 0.65 -4.15
N TRP A 60 -4.73 0.70 -5.37
CA TRP A 60 -5.05 1.93 -6.09
C TRP A 60 -6.01 2.82 -5.31
N ARG A 61 -5.59 4.05 -5.05
CA ARG A 61 -6.31 5.04 -4.27
C ARG A 61 -6.26 6.41 -4.95
N TRP A 62 -7.31 7.18 -4.76
CA TRP A 62 -7.37 8.55 -5.23
C TRP A 62 -6.64 9.50 -4.28
N SER A 63 -6.09 10.58 -4.82
CA SER A 63 -5.40 11.64 -4.08
C SER A 63 -6.35 12.43 -3.17
N ILE A 64 -7.60 12.63 -3.61
CA ILE A 64 -8.67 13.21 -2.79
C ILE A 64 -9.12 12.13 -1.82
N THR A 65 -9.03 12.42 -0.52
CA THR A 65 -9.34 11.46 0.55
C THR A 65 -10.65 11.74 1.28
N ASP A 66 -11.34 12.85 0.96
CA ASP A 66 -12.64 13.16 1.57
C ASP A 66 -13.69 12.14 1.11
N PRO A 67 -14.23 11.30 2.03
CA PRO A 67 -15.23 10.30 1.66
C PRO A 67 -16.53 10.93 1.15
N ASN A 68 -16.85 12.18 1.51
CA ASN A 68 -18.06 12.86 1.05
C ASN A 68 -17.95 13.36 -0.40
N PHE A 69 -16.74 13.34 -0.98
CA PHE A 69 -16.52 13.73 -2.37
C PHE A 69 -17.04 12.67 -3.36
N TYR A 70 -17.09 11.41 -2.93
CA TYR A 70 -17.49 10.27 -3.75
C TYR A 70 -18.88 9.79 -3.38
N ARG A 71 -19.71 9.51 -4.38
CA ARG A 71 -20.92 8.70 -4.20
C ARG A 71 -20.58 7.21 -4.25
N ASP A 72 -21.55 6.38 -3.90
CA ASP A 72 -21.42 4.92 -3.91
C ASP A 72 -20.88 4.41 -5.25
N GLY A 73 -19.72 3.76 -5.21
CA GLY A 73 -19.05 3.17 -6.37
C GLY A 73 -18.18 4.12 -7.20
N GLU A 74 -18.28 5.44 -7.03
CA GLU A 74 -17.51 6.42 -7.83
C GLU A 74 -15.99 6.28 -7.60
N ALA A 75 -15.56 6.03 -6.36
CA ALA A 75 -14.15 5.82 -6.05
C ALA A 75 -13.56 4.55 -6.72
N ALA A 76 -14.41 3.60 -7.13
CA ALA A 76 -14.02 2.36 -7.78
C ALA A 76 -13.99 2.44 -9.31
N PHE A 77 -14.40 3.56 -9.93
CA PHE A 77 -14.35 3.72 -11.38
C PHE A 77 -12.92 3.58 -11.91
N ARG A 78 -12.73 2.77 -12.96
CA ARG A 78 -11.44 2.55 -13.63
C ARG A 78 -11.65 2.56 -15.14
N ASN A 79 -10.69 3.10 -15.88
CA ASN A 79 -10.67 3.06 -17.35
C ASN A 79 -9.25 2.77 -17.88
N TRP A 80 -8.64 1.70 -17.36
CA TRP A 80 -7.32 1.22 -17.78
C TRP A 80 -7.28 0.91 -19.27
N ALA A 81 -6.12 1.14 -19.89
CA ALA A 81 -5.84 0.64 -21.22
C ALA A 81 -5.73 -0.89 -21.23
N GLU A 82 -5.73 -1.46 -22.43
CA GLU A 82 -5.49 -2.90 -22.59
C GLU A 82 -4.10 -3.27 -22.04
N ASN A 83 -4.05 -4.30 -21.21
CA ASN A 83 -2.88 -4.77 -20.46
C ASN A 83 -2.39 -3.85 -19.31
N GLU A 84 -3.13 -2.80 -18.96
CA GLU A 84 -2.83 -1.96 -17.81
C GLU A 84 -3.71 -2.27 -16.59
N PRO A 85 -3.23 -2.00 -15.35
CA PRO A 85 -1.87 -1.56 -15.02
C PRO A 85 -0.86 -2.72 -15.08
N ASN A 86 0.35 -2.45 -15.57
CA ASN A 86 1.37 -3.48 -15.83
C ASN A 86 2.58 -3.43 -14.88
N ASN A 87 2.71 -2.37 -14.06
CA ASN A 87 3.83 -2.15 -13.15
C ASN A 87 5.22 -2.31 -13.81
N TYR A 88 5.46 -1.64 -14.93
CA TYR A 88 6.68 -1.84 -15.71
C TYR A 88 7.94 -1.61 -14.86
N LEU A 89 8.84 -2.60 -14.85
CA LEU A 89 10.07 -2.62 -14.03
C LEU A 89 9.85 -2.42 -12.52
N GLY A 90 8.67 -2.72 -11.99
CA GLY A 90 8.39 -2.61 -10.55
C GLY A 90 8.32 -1.17 -10.03
N ALA A 91 8.19 -0.19 -10.92
CA ALA A 91 8.39 1.21 -10.58
C ALA A 91 7.22 2.14 -11.00
N GLU A 92 6.11 1.56 -11.46
CA GLU A 92 4.95 2.33 -11.91
C GLU A 92 3.85 2.34 -10.84
N SER A 93 3.54 3.54 -10.34
CA SER A 93 2.63 3.72 -9.21
C SER A 93 1.76 4.96 -9.31
N CYS A 94 1.87 5.71 -10.41
CA CYS A 94 1.17 6.97 -10.63
C CYS A 94 0.49 6.97 -11.99
N VAL A 95 -0.76 7.43 -12.06
CA VAL A 95 -1.60 7.18 -13.23
C VAL A 95 -1.73 8.41 -14.11
N GLY A 96 -1.48 8.22 -15.40
CA GLY A 96 -1.74 9.18 -16.46
C GLY A 96 -2.92 8.75 -17.32
N MET A 97 -3.76 9.70 -17.73
CA MET A 97 -4.78 9.48 -18.76
C MET A 97 -4.20 9.88 -20.11
N TRP A 98 -4.20 8.95 -21.07
CA TRP A 98 -3.86 9.23 -22.46
C TRP A 98 -4.94 10.06 -23.15
N ASN A 99 -4.58 10.71 -24.26
CA ASN A 99 -5.51 11.51 -25.06
C ASN A 99 -6.61 10.70 -25.77
N ASN A 100 -6.63 9.37 -25.64
CA ASN A 100 -7.75 8.51 -26.05
C ASN A 100 -8.73 8.21 -24.90
N GLY A 101 -8.42 8.66 -23.67
CA GLY A 101 -9.22 8.48 -22.47
C GLY A 101 -8.86 7.26 -21.62
N PHE A 102 -8.01 6.36 -22.10
CA PHE A 102 -7.54 5.21 -21.35
C PHE A 102 -6.37 5.56 -20.44
N TRP A 103 -6.17 4.75 -19.39
CA TRP A 103 -5.20 5.05 -18.33
C TRP A 103 -4.02 4.11 -18.38
N ASN A 104 -2.87 4.64 -17.97
CA ASN A 104 -1.62 3.91 -17.78
C ASN A 104 -1.07 4.18 -16.38
N ASP A 105 -0.55 3.18 -15.69
CA ASP A 105 0.37 3.45 -14.59
C ASP A 105 1.75 3.79 -15.14
N ASN A 106 2.45 4.69 -14.47
CA ASN A 106 3.72 5.20 -14.93
C ASN A 106 4.63 5.45 -13.74
N HIS A 107 5.93 5.59 -14.03
CA HIS A 107 6.91 6.02 -13.06
C HIS A 107 6.56 7.43 -12.54
N CYS A 108 6.36 7.57 -11.24
CA CYS A 108 5.87 8.82 -10.62
C CYS A 108 6.77 10.05 -10.88
N GLN A 109 8.04 9.85 -11.21
CA GLN A 109 9.00 10.93 -11.53
C GLN A 109 9.03 11.31 -13.01
N MET A 110 8.30 10.60 -13.88
CA MET A 110 8.14 11.02 -15.27
C MET A 110 7.47 12.39 -15.31
N LEU A 111 7.79 13.20 -16.32
CA LEU A 111 7.29 14.57 -16.42
C LEU A 111 6.09 14.62 -17.37
N ALA A 112 4.93 15.05 -16.86
CA ALA A 112 3.72 15.26 -17.65
C ALA A 112 2.95 16.49 -17.16
N LYS A 113 1.98 16.95 -17.97
CA LYS A 113 0.97 17.93 -17.54
C LYS A 113 -0.02 17.27 -16.58
N ALA A 114 -0.89 18.04 -15.94
CA ALA A 114 -1.80 17.52 -14.93
C ALA A 114 -3.21 18.07 -15.05
N ILE A 115 -4.17 17.31 -14.51
CA ILE A 115 -5.55 17.74 -14.36
C ILE A 115 -5.84 17.86 -12.87
N CYS A 116 -6.30 19.03 -12.43
CA CYS A 116 -6.75 19.26 -11.06
C CYS A 116 -8.28 19.24 -10.99
N HIS A 117 -8.81 18.84 -9.84
CA HIS A 117 -10.13 19.26 -9.40
C HIS A 117 -10.03 20.59 -8.65
N ASP A 118 -10.95 21.50 -8.93
CA ASP A 118 -11.25 22.68 -8.12
C ASP A 118 -12.71 22.56 -7.65
N VAL A 119 -12.87 22.19 -6.38
CA VAL A 119 -14.14 21.97 -5.69
C VAL A 119 -14.49 23.20 -4.89
N ARG A 120 -15.61 23.84 -5.24
CA ARG A 120 -16.16 25.01 -4.54
C ARG A 120 -17.60 24.75 -4.17
N GLU A 121 -17.84 24.52 -2.88
CA GLU A 121 -19.13 24.09 -2.35
C GLU A 121 -19.64 22.82 -3.07
N GLN A 122 -20.62 22.96 -3.96
CA GLN A 122 -21.22 21.86 -4.72
C GLN A 122 -20.74 21.81 -6.18
N ASN A 123 -19.97 22.80 -6.64
CA ASN A 123 -19.44 22.84 -7.98
C ASN A 123 -18.06 22.16 -8.02
N VAL A 124 -17.93 21.18 -8.90
CA VAL A 124 -16.69 20.46 -9.17
C VAL A 124 -16.26 20.83 -10.59
N SER A 125 -15.05 21.36 -10.74
CA SER A 125 -14.49 21.77 -12.03
C SER A 125 -13.13 21.11 -12.29
N LEU A 126 -12.90 20.74 -13.55
CA LEU A 126 -11.65 20.14 -14.02
C LEU A 126 -10.76 21.23 -14.65
N ILE A 127 -9.54 21.36 -14.15
CA ILE A 127 -8.58 22.38 -14.59
C ILE A 127 -7.36 21.71 -15.19
N PHE A 128 -7.07 21.98 -16.46
CA PHE A 128 -5.82 21.55 -17.10
C PHE A 128 -4.67 22.49 -16.69
N ILE A 129 -3.59 21.91 -16.17
CA ILE A 129 -2.40 22.65 -15.76
C ILE A 129 -1.31 22.51 -16.82
N ASN A 130 -1.02 23.61 -17.51
CA ASN A 130 0.00 23.65 -18.55
C ASN A 130 1.44 23.76 -17.99
N GLN A 131 1.76 23.01 -16.96
CA GLN A 131 3.11 22.90 -16.39
C GLN A 131 3.53 21.44 -16.36
N THR A 132 4.74 21.14 -16.84
CA THR A 132 5.25 19.76 -16.84
C THR A 132 5.87 19.45 -15.49
N MET A 133 5.38 18.41 -14.81
CA MET A 133 5.72 18.10 -13.42
C MET A 133 5.77 16.57 -13.23
N SER A 134 6.51 16.12 -12.22
CA SER A 134 6.33 14.77 -11.69
C SER A 134 4.97 14.65 -11.01
N TRP A 135 4.44 13.43 -10.86
CA TRP A 135 3.14 13.23 -10.23
C TRP A 135 3.06 13.82 -8.81
N PRO A 136 4.07 13.63 -7.92
CA PRO A 136 4.05 14.25 -6.59
C PRO A 136 4.07 15.78 -6.65
N ALA A 137 4.82 16.34 -7.61
CA ALA A 137 4.90 17.79 -7.78
C ALA A 137 3.57 18.35 -8.34
N ALA A 138 2.92 17.64 -9.25
CA ALA A 138 1.59 17.97 -9.76
C ALA A 138 0.51 17.92 -8.65
N GLN A 139 0.53 16.89 -7.81
CA GLN A 139 -0.34 16.78 -6.64
C GLN A 139 -0.18 17.99 -5.71
N SER A 140 1.07 18.31 -5.37
CA SER A 140 1.40 19.48 -4.55
C SER A 140 0.90 20.79 -5.18
N HIS A 141 1.07 20.94 -6.50
CA HIS A 141 0.55 22.10 -7.24
C HIS A 141 -0.98 22.19 -7.14
N CYS A 142 -1.69 21.10 -7.44
CA CYS A 142 -3.15 21.10 -7.38
C CYS A 142 -3.66 21.38 -5.96
N ARG A 143 -3.05 20.82 -4.92
CA ARG A 143 -3.44 21.11 -3.52
C ARG A 143 -3.17 22.54 -3.09
N LYS A 144 -2.17 23.18 -3.69
CA LYS A 144 -1.80 24.57 -3.38
C LYS A 144 -2.70 25.59 -4.08
N HIS A 145 -3.13 25.29 -5.31
CA HIS A 145 -3.81 26.25 -6.18
C HIS A 145 -5.28 25.91 -6.45
N HIS A 146 -5.69 24.67 -6.16
CA HIS A 146 -7.03 24.11 -6.37
C HIS A 146 -7.36 23.17 -5.19
N THR A 147 -8.10 22.08 -5.41
CA THR A 147 -8.39 21.06 -4.38
C THR A 147 -7.33 19.96 -4.37
N ASP A 148 -7.16 19.24 -5.48
CA ASP A 148 -6.17 18.15 -5.62
C ASP A 148 -6.09 17.71 -7.10
N LEU A 149 -5.22 16.75 -7.43
CA LEU A 149 -5.28 16.05 -8.71
C LEU A 149 -6.66 15.42 -8.93
N ALA A 150 -7.12 15.46 -10.17
CA ALA A 150 -8.48 15.06 -10.53
C ALA A 150 -8.71 13.57 -10.27
N SER A 151 -9.80 13.26 -9.57
CA SER A 151 -10.35 11.91 -9.53
C SER A 151 -11.33 11.74 -10.68
N VAL A 152 -11.32 10.57 -11.32
CA VAL A 152 -12.27 10.25 -12.38
C VAL A 152 -13.36 9.36 -11.80
N ARG A 153 -14.54 9.93 -11.62
CA ARG A 153 -15.66 9.28 -10.91
C ARG A 153 -16.66 8.64 -11.86
N THR A 154 -16.71 9.10 -13.10
CA THR A 154 -17.70 8.67 -14.09
C THR A 154 -17.12 8.67 -15.51
N VAL A 155 -17.80 7.97 -16.42
CA VAL A 155 -17.50 8.01 -17.87
C VAL A 155 -17.55 9.45 -18.42
N SER A 156 -18.48 10.28 -17.94
CA SER A 156 -18.59 11.66 -18.40
C SER A 156 -17.39 12.50 -18.01
N GLU A 157 -16.89 12.36 -16.77
CA GLU A 157 -15.65 13.02 -16.35
C GLU A 157 -14.45 12.51 -17.15
N ASN A 158 -14.39 11.20 -17.44
CA ASN A 158 -13.32 10.63 -18.26
C ASN A 158 -13.26 11.27 -19.66
N GLU A 159 -14.41 11.42 -20.33
CA GLU A 159 -14.49 12.07 -21.64
C GLU A 159 -14.17 13.56 -21.57
N GLN A 160 -14.55 14.26 -20.50
CA GLN A 160 -14.16 15.66 -20.30
C GLN A 160 -12.64 15.82 -20.17
N ILE A 161 -12.00 14.98 -19.36
CA ILE A 161 -10.54 15.02 -19.19
C ILE A 161 -9.84 14.68 -20.51
N LYS A 162 -10.27 13.62 -21.20
CA LYS A 162 -9.78 13.28 -22.54
C LYS A 162 -9.86 14.49 -23.48
N GLY A 163 -10.98 15.20 -23.51
CA GLY A 163 -11.16 16.42 -24.30
C GLY A 163 -10.19 17.54 -23.93
N LEU A 164 -9.91 17.74 -22.63
CA LEU A 164 -8.91 18.71 -22.16
C LEU A 164 -7.50 18.34 -22.63
N VAL A 165 -7.11 17.07 -22.50
CA VAL A 165 -5.79 16.56 -22.93
C VAL A 165 -5.62 16.71 -24.45
N GLN A 166 -6.64 16.32 -25.23
CA GLN A 166 -6.64 16.46 -26.68
C GLN A 166 -6.56 17.92 -27.13
N SER A 167 -7.35 18.80 -26.51
CA SER A 167 -7.39 20.23 -26.85
C SER A 167 -6.06 20.93 -26.55
N ALA A 168 -5.34 20.47 -25.52
CA ALA A 168 -4.00 20.95 -25.19
C ALA A 168 -2.90 20.40 -26.13
N GLY A 169 -3.22 19.43 -27.00
CA GLY A 169 -2.24 18.79 -27.87
C GLY A 169 -1.27 17.84 -27.14
N GLU A 170 -1.62 17.43 -25.92
CA GLU A 170 -0.80 16.51 -25.12
C GLU A 170 -1.14 15.05 -25.44
N LEU A 171 -0.16 14.15 -25.27
CA LEU A 171 -0.39 12.71 -25.38
C LEU A 171 -1.00 12.13 -24.12
N GLN A 172 -0.71 12.72 -22.96
CA GLN A 172 -1.20 12.29 -21.66
C GLN A 172 -1.18 13.41 -20.63
N ALA A 173 -1.94 13.25 -19.55
CA ALA A 173 -1.85 14.09 -18.36
C ALA A 173 -2.06 13.27 -17.08
N TRP A 174 -1.40 13.69 -16.00
CA TRP A 174 -1.57 13.11 -14.67
C TRP A 174 -3.00 13.28 -14.16
N ILE A 175 -3.53 12.19 -13.61
CA ILE A 175 -4.75 12.16 -12.79
C ILE A 175 -4.41 11.71 -11.37
N GLY A 176 -5.33 11.86 -10.44
CA GLY A 176 -5.09 11.67 -9.02
C GLY A 176 -5.02 10.22 -8.54
N LEU A 177 -5.04 9.22 -9.43
CA LEU A 177 -4.94 7.82 -9.04
C LEU A 177 -3.47 7.45 -8.83
N TYR A 178 -3.19 6.80 -7.71
CA TYR A 178 -1.86 6.29 -7.38
C TYR A 178 -1.96 5.03 -6.50
N ARG A 179 -0.86 4.29 -6.37
CA ARG A 179 -0.71 3.22 -5.37
C ARG A 179 0.49 3.50 -4.49
N LEU A 180 0.49 2.92 -3.29
CA LEU A 180 1.72 2.86 -2.50
C LEU A 180 2.50 1.66 -3.02
N SER A 181 3.70 1.89 -3.55
CA SER A 181 4.51 0.82 -4.14
C SER A 181 4.83 -0.25 -3.11
N TRP A 182 5.54 0.11 -2.04
CA TRP A 182 6.01 -0.82 -1.01
C TRP A 182 5.40 -0.57 0.36
N VAL A 183 4.72 -1.58 0.90
CA VAL A 183 4.01 -1.55 2.18
C VAL A 183 4.62 -2.53 3.19
N TRP A 184 4.60 -2.14 4.47
CA TRP A 184 5.02 -3.00 5.57
C TRP A 184 3.87 -3.86 6.07
N VAL A 185 4.16 -5.10 6.44
CA VAL A 185 3.17 -6.06 6.98
C VAL A 185 2.48 -5.61 8.26
N ASP A 186 3.09 -4.68 9.02
CA ASP A 186 2.50 -4.08 10.23
C ASP A 186 1.63 -2.84 9.94
N GLY A 187 1.54 -2.44 8.67
CA GLY A 187 0.81 -1.25 8.21
C GLY A 187 1.47 0.08 8.56
N SER A 188 2.73 0.08 9.00
CA SER A 188 3.47 1.30 9.26
C SER A 188 3.76 2.07 7.97
N ASN A 189 3.76 3.40 8.05
CA ASN A 189 4.06 4.29 6.92
C ASN A 189 5.54 4.72 6.91
N SER A 190 6.44 3.87 7.40
CA SER A 190 7.88 4.20 7.43
C SER A 190 8.38 4.45 6.02
N SER A 191 9.09 5.57 5.82
CA SER A 191 9.76 5.92 4.57
C SER A 191 11.20 5.38 4.47
N PHE A 192 11.70 4.72 5.52
CA PHE A 192 13.05 4.17 5.51
C PHE A 192 13.17 3.09 4.44
N ARG A 193 14.17 3.21 3.57
CA ARG A 193 14.47 2.24 2.51
C ARG A 193 15.97 2.01 2.46
N HIS A 194 16.38 0.74 2.49
CA HIS A 194 17.78 0.33 2.41
C HIS A 194 18.04 -0.55 1.18
N TRP A 195 17.42 -0.19 0.06
CA TRP A 195 17.59 -0.86 -1.23
C TRP A 195 19.06 -0.89 -1.67
N ARG A 196 19.45 -1.94 -2.41
CA ARG A 196 20.66 -1.93 -3.22
C ARG A 196 20.55 -0.89 -4.33
N ALA A 197 21.70 -0.53 -4.90
CA ALA A 197 21.72 0.32 -6.07
C ALA A 197 20.95 -0.35 -7.21
N SER A 198 20.10 0.42 -7.88
CA SER A 198 19.21 -0.02 -8.96
C SER A 198 18.02 -0.89 -8.54
N GLU A 199 17.80 -1.13 -7.23
CA GLU A 199 16.58 -1.77 -6.72
C GLU A 199 15.55 -0.74 -6.22
N PRO A 200 14.25 -1.08 -6.23
CA PRO A 200 13.65 -2.28 -6.82
C PRO A 200 13.66 -2.24 -8.37
N ASN A 201 13.74 -3.40 -9.03
CA ASN A 201 13.92 -3.46 -10.50
C ASN A 201 12.97 -4.41 -11.26
N GLY A 202 12.20 -5.24 -10.57
CA GLY A 202 11.42 -6.31 -11.19
C GLY A 202 9.91 -6.07 -11.17
N SER A 203 9.25 -6.15 -12.32
CA SER A 203 7.77 -6.04 -12.42
C SER A 203 7.02 -7.22 -11.79
N GLU A 204 7.67 -8.38 -11.64
CA GLU A 204 7.11 -9.57 -10.97
C GLU A 204 7.73 -9.81 -9.58
N GLU A 205 8.64 -8.93 -9.16
CA GLU A 205 9.42 -9.03 -7.93
C GLU A 205 8.75 -8.22 -6.82
N ASN A 206 7.68 -8.77 -6.26
CA ASN A 206 6.79 -8.01 -5.37
C ASN A 206 7.13 -8.16 -3.87
N CYS A 207 8.24 -8.81 -3.52
CA CYS A 207 8.60 -9.12 -2.14
C CYS A 207 10.05 -8.77 -1.85
N ALA A 208 10.31 -8.09 -0.73
CA ALA A 208 11.66 -7.64 -0.38
C ALA A 208 12.42 -8.68 0.45
N ALA A 209 13.68 -8.91 0.10
CA ALA A 209 14.63 -9.68 0.88
C ALA A 209 15.80 -8.79 1.33
N ALA A 210 16.18 -8.90 2.60
CA ALA A 210 17.43 -8.35 3.09
C ALA A 210 18.60 -9.26 2.70
N VAL A 211 19.77 -8.64 2.51
CA VAL A 211 21.02 -9.29 2.13
C VAL A 211 22.03 -9.11 3.26
N PRO A 212 21.98 -9.93 4.35
CA PRO A 212 22.93 -9.85 5.46
C PRO A 212 24.41 -9.78 5.04
N ALA A 213 24.81 -10.53 4.01
CA ALA A 213 26.19 -10.53 3.50
C ALA A 213 26.63 -9.21 2.83
N ASP A 214 25.70 -8.28 2.59
CA ASP A 214 25.96 -6.97 2.00
C ASP A 214 25.36 -5.85 2.86
N GLY A 215 25.70 -5.88 4.15
CA GLY A 215 25.31 -4.85 5.10
C GLY A 215 23.79 -4.72 5.27
N GLY A 216 23.04 -5.78 4.98
CA GLY A 216 21.60 -5.84 5.14
C GLY A 216 20.81 -5.02 4.12
N ARG A 217 21.43 -4.63 3.00
CA ARG A 217 20.72 -3.97 1.88
C ARG A 217 19.61 -4.85 1.35
N TRP A 218 18.66 -4.26 0.62
CA TRP A 218 17.46 -4.96 0.17
C TRP A 218 17.44 -5.14 -1.34
N GLU A 219 16.79 -6.20 -1.78
CA GLU A 219 16.41 -6.48 -3.16
C GLU A 219 14.97 -6.94 -3.18
N ASP A 220 14.30 -6.72 -4.29
CA ASP A 220 13.03 -7.33 -4.62
C ASP A 220 13.23 -8.68 -5.31
N TRP A 221 12.31 -9.62 -5.04
CA TRP A 221 12.33 -10.96 -5.60
C TRP A 221 10.91 -11.49 -5.80
N PRO A 222 10.69 -12.49 -6.66
CA PRO A 222 9.39 -13.12 -6.80
C PRO A 222 8.99 -13.79 -5.48
N CYS A 223 7.81 -13.43 -4.97
CA CYS A 223 7.31 -13.90 -3.67
C CYS A 223 7.22 -15.43 -3.53
N SER A 224 7.21 -16.15 -4.66
CA SER A 224 7.18 -17.61 -4.76
C SER A 224 8.53 -18.28 -4.43
N TRP A 225 9.62 -17.51 -4.38
CA TRP A 225 10.95 -18.05 -4.10
C TRP A 225 11.11 -18.43 -2.63
N LYS A 226 11.84 -19.51 -2.38
CA LYS A 226 12.02 -20.05 -1.04
C LYS A 226 13.31 -19.55 -0.43
N MET A 227 13.21 -18.72 0.62
CA MET A 227 14.37 -18.17 1.33
C MET A 227 14.19 -18.31 2.86
N PRO A 228 15.28 -18.17 3.63
CA PRO A 228 15.22 -17.79 5.04
C PRO A 228 14.40 -16.50 5.23
N PHE A 229 14.02 -16.18 6.46
CA PHE A 229 13.17 -15.01 6.74
C PHE A 229 13.32 -14.55 8.19
N PHE A 230 13.04 -13.27 8.42
CA PHE A 230 13.05 -12.67 9.75
C PHE A 230 11.63 -12.39 10.23
N CYS A 231 11.29 -12.88 11.42
CA CYS A 231 10.07 -12.50 12.11
C CYS A 231 10.33 -11.36 13.10
N ASN A 232 9.36 -10.45 13.26
CA ASN A 232 9.36 -9.50 14.36
C ASN A 232 8.95 -10.22 15.66
N ALA A 233 9.87 -10.28 16.62
CA ALA A 233 9.63 -10.78 17.95
C ALA A 233 9.57 -9.59 18.92
N VAL A 234 8.40 -9.29 19.50
CA VAL A 234 8.36 -8.40 20.65
C VAL A 234 8.69 -9.25 21.88
N PRO A 235 9.63 -8.84 22.75
CA PRO A 235 9.76 -9.40 24.10
C PRO A 235 8.53 -8.98 24.91
N GLY A 236 7.45 -9.73 24.76
CA GLY A 236 6.16 -9.44 25.36
C GLY A 236 5.17 -10.49 24.88
N SER A 237 4.57 -11.25 25.80
CA SER A 237 3.73 -12.38 25.46
C SER A 237 2.56 -11.96 24.58
N LYS A 238 2.57 -12.38 23.32
CA LYS A 238 1.38 -12.31 22.47
C LYS A 238 0.48 -13.51 22.77
N ARG A 239 -0.81 -13.23 22.95
CA ARG A 239 -1.87 -14.24 22.94
C ARG A 239 -2.77 -13.95 21.76
N LEU A 240 -2.87 -14.89 20.83
CA LEU A 240 -3.90 -14.83 19.80
C LEU A 240 -5.25 -15.05 20.48
N VAL A 241 -6.08 -14.01 20.52
CA VAL A 241 -7.45 -14.10 21.03
C VAL A 241 -8.37 -14.20 19.82
N LYS A 242 -8.82 -15.42 19.49
CA LYS A 242 -9.90 -15.59 18.52
C LYS A 242 -11.19 -15.12 19.15
N VAL A 243 -11.81 -14.10 18.57
CA VAL A 243 -13.10 -13.60 19.01
C VAL A 243 -14.19 -14.12 18.08
N LYS A 244 -15.20 -14.78 18.65
CA LYS A 244 -16.45 -15.07 17.94
C LYS A 244 -17.44 -13.96 18.20
N LEU A 245 -17.85 -13.25 17.15
CA LEU A 245 -18.96 -12.32 17.23
C LEU A 245 -20.28 -13.11 17.27
N VAL A 246 -21.03 -13.01 18.37
CA VAL A 246 -22.36 -13.61 18.48
C VAL A 246 -23.38 -12.49 18.23
N LYS A 247 -23.99 -12.48 17.04
CA LYS A 247 -25.00 -11.48 16.67
C LYS A 247 -26.39 -11.88 17.15
N SER A 248 -27.15 -10.93 17.70
CA SER A 248 -28.59 -11.07 17.96
C SER A 248 -29.46 -10.48 16.83
N SER A 249 -28.88 -9.70 15.93
CA SER A 249 -29.56 -9.02 14.81
C SER A 249 -28.63 -8.84 13.58
N SER A 250 -29.17 -8.29 12.48
CA SER A 250 -28.43 -7.94 11.25
C SER A 250 -27.56 -6.69 11.45
N LEU A 251 -26.46 -6.84 12.18
CA LEU A 251 -25.42 -5.81 12.27
C LEU A 251 -24.65 -5.69 10.94
N ASP A 252 -24.52 -4.47 10.42
CA ASP A 252 -23.62 -4.16 9.31
C ASP A 252 -22.23 -3.84 9.85
N LEU A 253 -21.28 -4.76 9.65
CA LEU A 253 -19.89 -4.62 10.08
C LEU A 253 -19.09 -3.63 9.22
N ARG A 254 -19.75 -2.91 8.31
CA ARG A 254 -19.16 -1.81 7.52
C ARG A 254 -19.57 -0.44 8.06
N ASP A 255 -20.51 -0.37 8.98
CA ASP A 255 -20.94 0.88 9.59
C ASP A 255 -19.85 1.39 10.55
N PRO A 256 -19.29 2.61 10.35
CA PRO A 256 -18.28 3.18 11.23
C PRO A 256 -18.72 3.28 12.70
N ALA A 257 -20.00 3.52 12.96
CA ALA A 257 -20.53 3.59 14.32
C ALA A 257 -20.53 2.20 14.99
N VAL A 258 -20.86 1.16 14.23
CA VAL A 258 -20.78 -0.24 14.69
C VAL A 258 -19.33 -0.62 14.97
N LEU A 259 -18.41 -0.26 14.08
CA LEU A 259 -16.97 -0.52 14.24
C LEU A 259 -16.39 0.18 15.47
N ALA A 260 -16.79 1.44 15.73
CA ALA A 260 -16.36 2.19 16.90
C ALA A 260 -16.90 1.57 18.20
N ASP A 261 -18.19 1.20 18.23
CA ASP A 261 -18.81 0.55 19.39
C ASP A 261 -18.15 -0.81 19.69
N LEU A 262 -17.89 -1.62 18.66
CA LEU A 262 -17.17 -2.89 18.82
C LEU A 262 -15.78 -2.70 19.41
N LEU A 263 -15.01 -1.72 18.91
CA LEU A 263 -13.68 -1.43 19.41
C LEU A 263 -13.72 -1.01 20.90
N GLN A 264 -14.69 -0.16 21.27
CA GLN A 264 -14.92 0.24 22.66
C GLN A 264 -15.28 -0.96 23.55
N GLN A 265 -16.14 -1.86 23.07
CA GLN A 265 -16.49 -3.09 23.80
C GLN A 265 -15.27 -4.00 23.99
N PHE A 266 -14.38 -4.11 22.99
CA PHE A 266 -13.14 -4.87 23.12
C PHE A 266 -12.21 -4.25 24.15
N GLU A 267 -12.03 -2.93 24.11
CA GLU A 267 -11.17 -2.21 25.05
C GLU A 267 -11.65 -2.41 26.50
N GLN A 268 -12.96 -2.29 26.74
CA GLN A 268 -13.55 -2.52 28.06
C GLN A 268 -13.38 -3.96 28.53
N LYS A 269 -13.49 -4.95 27.64
CA LYS A 269 -13.27 -6.37 28.00
C LYS A 269 -11.81 -6.64 28.32
N LEU A 270 -10.88 -6.08 27.55
CA LEU A 270 -9.44 -6.23 27.79
C LEU A 270 -9.01 -5.55 29.11
N LYS A 271 -9.54 -4.35 29.40
CA LYS A 271 -9.30 -3.65 30.68
C LYS A 271 -9.82 -4.42 31.91
N LYS A 272 -10.80 -5.30 31.75
CA LYS A 272 -11.34 -6.16 32.83
C LYS A 272 -10.58 -7.47 32.97
N ASP A 273 -9.73 -7.82 32.01
CA ASP A 273 -8.92 -9.03 32.05
C ASP A 273 -7.68 -8.77 32.92
N SER A 274 -7.57 -9.50 34.03
CA SER A 274 -6.47 -9.36 34.98
C SER A 274 -5.09 -9.72 34.42
N ARG A 275 -5.02 -10.14 33.15
CA ARG A 275 -3.78 -10.47 32.41
C ARG A 275 -3.28 -9.31 31.54
N VAL A 276 -4.05 -8.23 31.41
CA VAL A 276 -3.70 -7.06 30.60
C VAL A 276 -3.23 -5.94 31.55
N GLU A 277 -1.96 -5.57 31.47
CA GLU A 277 -1.36 -4.50 32.28
C GLU A 277 -1.08 -3.27 31.41
N GLY A 278 -1.41 -2.08 31.92
CA GLY A 278 -1.17 -0.79 31.25
C GLY A 278 -2.34 -0.26 30.41
N ASP A 279 -2.09 0.82 29.67
CA ASP A 279 -3.09 1.46 28.81
C ASP A 279 -3.35 0.63 27.56
N VAL A 280 -4.64 0.36 27.28
CA VAL A 280 -5.07 -0.40 26.11
C VAL A 280 -5.39 0.55 24.97
N GLN A 281 -4.65 0.46 23.87
CA GLN A 281 -4.96 1.13 22.62
C GLN A 281 -5.34 0.10 21.56
N LEU A 282 -6.51 0.27 20.95
CA LEU A 282 -7.00 -0.60 19.89
C LEU A 282 -7.15 0.19 18.60
N ARG A 283 -6.88 -0.47 17.47
CA ARG A 283 -7.22 0.03 16.14
C ARG A 283 -7.65 -1.13 15.26
N TRP A 284 -8.55 -0.87 14.33
CA TRP A 284 -8.83 -1.81 13.26
C TRP A 284 -7.65 -1.86 12.29
N ILE A 285 -7.29 -3.06 11.86
CA ILE A 285 -6.33 -3.28 10.78
C ILE A 285 -7.14 -3.83 9.61
N GLY A 286 -7.27 -3.04 8.53
CA GLY A 286 -7.90 -3.50 7.30
C GLY A 286 -7.02 -4.51 6.58
N GLN A 287 -7.63 -5.52 5.97
CA GLN A 287 -6.92 -6.44 5.09
C GLN A 287 -6.79 -5.87 3.67
N SER A 288 -6.10 -6.60 2.79
CA SER A 288 -5.83 -6.21 1.40
C SER A 288 -7.09 -5.92 0.57
N ASP A 289 -8.24 -6.45 0.97
CA ASP A 289 -9.55 -6.19 0.35
C ASP A 289 -10.32 -5.00 0.96
N GLY A 290 -9.68 -4.26 1.88
CA GLY A 290 -10.27 -3.15 2.62
C GLY A 290 -11.27 -3.58 3.70
N ARG A 291 -11.51 -4.88 3.89
CA ARG A 291 -12.43 -5.39 4.92
C ARG A 291 -11.68 -5.63 6.24
N ILE A 292 -12.38 -5.37 7.33
CA ILE A 292 -11.90 -5.63 8.70
C ILE A 292 -12.28 -7.04 9.15
N PHE A 293 -13.45 -7.52 8.72
CA PHE A 293 -14.00 -8.81 9.11
C PHE A 293 -14.25 -9.69 7.90
N HIS A 294 -13.85 -10.95 8.01
CA HIS A 294 -14.19 -12.04 7.10
C HIS A 294 -15.09 -13.01 7.85
N GLN A 295 -16.20 -13.39 7.22
CA GLN A 295 -17.06 -14.44 7.75
C GLN A 295 -16.39 -15.77 7.42
N ASP A 296 -16.02 -16.54 8.44
CA ASP A 296 -15.63 -17.95 8.24
C ASP A 296 -16.85 -18.69 7.66
N GLU A 297 -16.66 -19.37 6.52
CA GLU A 297 -17.63 -20.30 5.94
C GLU A 297 -17.88 -21.52 6.84
#